data_AF-A0A4V1UXQ7-F1
#
_entry.id   AF-A0A4V1UXQ7-F1
#
_cell.length_a   1.000
_cell.length_b   1.000
_cell.length_c   1.000
_cell.angle_alpha   90.00
_cell.angle_beta   90.00
_cell.angle_gamma   90.00
#
_symmetry.space_group_name_H-M   'P 1'
#
loop_
_entity.id
_entity.type
_entity.pdbx_description
1 polymer ?
#
loop_
_entity_poly.entity_id
_entity_poly.type
_entity_poly.pdbx_seq_one_letter_code
_entity_poly.pdbx_strand_id
1 'polypeptide(L)'
;MKNAGLAFAVTLAASLSAAQSVTAADVSPATRKYRDYRLVATEPSFGLAKVKAIIKAIKPKEQGDGELNATTDWAKMSTAEKFTYCMLHGEVSTQVCDVPPWVVGEENKIFGSLSASFSEQSWSDRQRAFLKAERREVVRLMRSTMSRSRRVGVNLKEAIAQLGLYELIPDLATAYRRDRKDHDILTVMLILMKDGKDIPFSKTITYRKLYGPDADFTSYIVSNRANQDLVLQRAKAYYQRRVG
;
A
#
# COMPACT_ATOMS: atom_id res chain seq x y z
N MET A 1 -43.89 54.16 34.21
CA MET A 1 -43.30 54.28 32.85
C MET A 1 -41.99 53.51 32.88
N LYS A 2 -41.97 52.22 32.54
CA LYS A 2 -41.74 51.63 31.20
C LYS A 2 -40.44 52.10 30.54
N ASN A 3 -39.48 51.18 30.41
CA ASN A 3 -38.51 50.95 29.32
C ASN A 3 -37.39 50.06 29.90
N ALA A 4 -37.47 48.72 29.90
CA ALA A 4 -37.33 47.80 28.76
C ALA A 4 -36.09 48.11 27.89
N GLY A 5 -34.92 47.62 28.32
CA GLY A 5 -33.64 47.69 27.62
C GLY A 5 -33.10 46.29 27.33
N LEU A 6 -33.52 45.77 26.18
CA LEU A 6 -33.01 44.66 25.36
C LEU A 6 -31.68 44.01 25.81
N ALA A 7 -31.74 42.76 26.29
CA ALA A 7 -30.57 41.88 26.39
C ALA A 7 -30.26 41.30 24.99
N PHE A 8 -29.09 41.62 24.47
CA PHE A 8 -28.60 41.09 23.20
C PHE A 8 -28.08 39.66 23.42
N ALA A 9 -28.90 38.66 23.11
CA ALA A 9 -28.47 37.27 23.08
C ALA A 9 -27.63 37.03 21.82
N VAL A 10 -26.30 37.04 21.97
CA VAL A 10 -25.38 36.54 20.94
C VAL A 10 -25.48 35.02 20.97
N THR A 11 -26.31 34.44 20.10
CA THR A 11 -26.25 33.01 19.82
C THR A 11 -24.98 32.72 19.04
N LEU A 12 -23.96 32.24 19.74
CA LEU A 12 -22.75 31.67 19.16
C LEU A 12 -23.15 30.37 18.43
N ALA A 13 -23.43 30.46 17.13
CA ALA A 13 -23.58 29.28 16.29
C ALA A 13 -22.20 28.64 16.14
N ALA A 14 -21.88 27.70 17.04
CA ALA A 14 -20.75 26.82 16.87
C ALA A 14 -21.01 25.92 15.66
N SER A 15 -20.47 26.30 14.50
CA SER A 15 -20.37 25.40 13.36
C SER A 15 -19.34 24.32 13.70
N LEU A 16 -19.81 23.23 14.32
CA LEU A 16 -19.14 21.94 14.27
C LEU A 16 -19.09 21.50 12.81
N SER A 17 -18.01 21.83 12.11
CA SER A 17 -17.67 21.19 10.85
C SER A 17 -17.23 19.76 11.16
N ALA A 18 -18.22 18.85 11.21
CA ALA A 18 -17.96 17.44 10.98
C ALA A 18 -17.32 17.32 9.60
N ALA A 19 -16.07 16.85 9.53
CA ALA A 19 -15.45 16.50 8.26
C ALA A 19 -16.30 15.36 7.65
N GLN A 20 -17.15 15.69 6.67
CA GLN A 20 -17.90 14.69 5.93
C GLN A 20 -16.88 13.80 5.21
N SER A 21 -16.86 12.52 5.56
CA SER A 21 -16.07 11.51 4.86
C SER A 21 -16.65 11.33 3.45
N VAL A 22 -15.79 11.43 2.43
CA VAL A 22 -16.18 11.20 1.04
C VAL A 22 -16.57 9.73 0.90
N THR A 23 -17.74 9.48 0.32
CA THR A 23 -18.28 8.14 0.06
C THR A 23 -18.13 7.75 -1.41
N ALA A 24 -18.48 6.50 -1.74
CA ALA A 24 -18.44 6.00 -3.11
C ALA A 24 -19.40 6.77 -4.06
N ALA A 25 -20.48 7.34 -3.51
CA ALA A 25 -21.46 8.12 -4.24
C ALA A 25 -20.93 9.51 -4.61
N ASP A 26 -19.98 10.04 -3.84
CA ASP A 26 -19.44 11.40 -3.99
C ASP A 26 -18.31 11.49 -5.03
N VAL A 27 -17.87 10.35 -5.59
CA VAL A 27 -16.74 10.31 -6.55
C VAL A 27 -17.19 9.96 -7.97
N SER A 28 -16.32 10.28 -8.94
CA SER A 28 -16.56 9.97 -10.35
C SER A 28 -16.49 8.46 -10.63
N PRO A 29 -17.13 7.98 -11.73
CA PRO A 29 -16.92 6.62 -12.22
C PRO A 29 -15.45 6.27 -12.51
N ALA A 30 -14.66 7.25 -12.96
CA ALA A 30 -13.23 7.06 -13.21
C ALA A 30 -12.47 6.78 -11.91
N THR A 31 -12.80 7.50 -10.84
CA THR A 31 -12.22 7.30 -9.50
C THR A 31 -12.58 5.92 -8.95
N ARG A 32 -13.84 5.48 -9.06
CA ARG A 32 -14.25 4.12 -8.67
C ARG A 32 -13.46 3.05 -9.42
N LYS A 33 -13.44 3.14 -10.76
CA LYS A 33 -12.70 2.20 -11.61
C LYS A 33 -11.21 2.15 -11.26
N TYR A 34 -10.61 3.30 -10.93
CA TYR A 34 -9.22 3.36 -10.54
C TYR A 34 -8.97 2.73 -9.17
N ARG A 35 -9.85 2.97 -8.17
CA ARG A 35 -9.77 2.31 -6.87
C ARG A 35 -9.89 0.80 -7.00
N ASP A 36 -10.88 0.33 -7.76
CA ASP A 36 -11.07 -1.11 -8.00
C ASP A 36 -9.84 -1.71 -8.68
N TYR A 37 -9.28 -1.02 -9.67
CA TYR A 37 -8.04 -1.45 -10.34
C TYR A 37 -6.88 -1.56 -9.34
N ARG A 38 -6.60 -0.52 -8.55
CA ARG A 38 -5.38 -0.46 -7.73
C ARG A 38 -5.38 -1.47 -6.57
N LEU A 39 -6.56 -1.88 -6.10
CA LEU A 39 -6.73 -2.84 -4.99
C LEU A 39 -6.66 -4.31 -5.42
N VAL A 40 -6.51 -4.62 -6.72
CA VAL A 40 -6.39 -6.01 -7.18
C VAL A 40 -5.05 -6.62 -6.77
N ALA A 41 -5.10 -7.73 -6.04
CA ALA A 41 -3.95 -8.57 -5.72
C ALA A 41 -3.54 -9.47 -6.91
N THR A 42 -2.27 -9.85 -6.95
CA THR A 42 -1.74 -10.82 -7.91
C THR A 42 -1.41 -12.12 -7.19
N GLU A 43 -1.95 -13.24 -7.65
CA GLU A 43 -1.67 -14.55 -7.07
C GLU A 43 -0.36 -15.15 -7.63
N PRO A 44 0.65 -15.43 -6.80
CA PRO A 44 1.80 -16.21 -7.25
C PRO A 44 1.39 -17.65 -7.58
N SER A 45 1.97 -18.22 -8.64
CA SER A 45 1.57 -19.56 -9.10
C SER A 45 2.21 -20.71 -8.32
N PHE A 46 3.14 -20.45 -7.39
CA PHE A 46 3.97 -21.50 -6.78
C PHE A 46 3.18 -22.29 -5.73
N GLY A 47 2.82 -23.53 -6.05
CA GLY A 47 2.00 -24.37 -5.18
C GLY A 47 0.61 -23.79 -4.89
N LEU A 48 0.10 -22.93 -5.76
CA LEU A 48 -1.10 -22.10 -5.51
C LEU A 48 -2.31 -22.91 -5.04
N ALA A 49 -2.61 -24.05 -5.68
CA ALA A 49 -3.74 -24.89 -5.31
C ALA A 49 -3.60 -25.44 -3.86
N LYS A 50 -2.41 -25.92 -3.51
CA LYS A 50 -2.10 -26.42 -2.16
C LYS A 50 -2.16 -25.30 -1.12
N VAL A 51 -1.56 -24.15 -1.42
CA VAL A 51 -1.56 -22.99 -0.51
C VAL A 51 -2.97 -22.48 -0.26
N LYS A 52 -3.81 -22.37 -1.30
CA LYS A 52 -5.23 -22.01 -1.15
C LYS A 52 -6.00 -23.03 -0.31
N ALA A 53 -5.73 -24.32 -0.47
CA ALA A 53 -6.35 -25.36 0.35
C ALA A 53 -5.95 -25.23 1.83
N ILE A 54 -4.69 -24.95 2.11
CA ILE A 54 -4.18 -24.70 3.47
C ILE A 54 -4.85 -23.46 4.08
N ILE A 55 -4.86 -22.33 3.36
CA ILE A 55 -5.49 -21.08 3.83
C ILE A 55 -6.97 -21.31 4.15
N LYS A 56 -7.70 -22.01 3.27
CA LYS A 56 -9.12 -22.33 3.47
C LYS A 56 -9.39 -23.18 4.73
N ALA A 57 -8.42 -23.97 5.17
CA ALA A 57 -8.53 -24.82 6.35
C ALA A 57 -8.24 -24.07 7.67
N ILE A 58 -7.67 -22.86 7.61
CA ILE A 58 -7.40 -22.03 8.79
C ILE A 58 -8.74 -21.54 9.36
N LYS A 59 -9.00 -21.86 10.62
CA LYS A 59 -10.19 -21.40 11.35
C LYS A 59 -9.83 -20.24 12.27
N PRO A 60 -10.59 -19.13 12.27
CA PRO A 60 -10.46 -18.11 13.31
C PRO A 60 -10.67 -18.74 14.68
N LYS A 61 -9.91 -18.30 15.69
CA LYS A 61 -10.18 -18.68 17.08
C LYS A 61 -11.42 -17.92 17.56
N GLU A 62 -12.33 -18.59 18.27
CA GLU A 62 -13.66 -18.07 18.62
C GLU A 62 -13.67 -16.89 19.62
N GLN A 63 -12.53 -16.48 20.19
CA GLN A 63 -12.42 -15.31 21.07
C GLN A 63 -11.08 -14.55 20.88
N GLY A 64 -11.16 -13.25 20.61
CA GLY A 64 -10.03 -12.30 20.55
C GLY A 64 -9.32 -12.18 19.20
N ASP A 65 -8.38 -11.23 19.11
CA ASP A 65 -7.43 -11.10 17.99
C ASP A 65 -6.58 -12.39 17.92
N GLY A 66 -7.04 -13.35 17.13
CA GLY A 66 -6.47 -14.68 17.06
C GLY A 66 -5.37 -14.81 16.01
N GLU A 67 -4.40 -15.69 16.27
CA GLU A 67 -3.44 -16.13 15.25
C GLU A 67 -4.16 -16.95 14.16
N LEU A 68 -4.07 -16.49 12.92
CA LEU A 68 -4.57 -17.15 11.71
C LEU A 68 -3.42 -17.92 11.03
N ASN A 69 -2.70 -18.76 11.77
CA ASN A 69 -1.49 -19.42 11.26
C ASN A 69 -1.71 -20.89 10.88
N ALA A 70 -0.97 -21.34 9.86
CA ALA A 70 -0.91 -22.74 9.44
C ALA A 70 0.38 -23.40 9.94
N THR A 71 0.57 -23.54 11.25
CA THR A 71 1.88 -23.91 11.84
C THR A 71 2.44 -25.23 11.31
N THR A 72 1.66 -26.32 11.36
CA THR A 72 2.10 -27.65 10.88
C THR A 72 2.36 -27.66 9.37
N ASP A 73 1.51 -27.00 8.58
CA ASP A 73 1.66 -26.97 7.13
C ASP A 73 2.81 -26.07 6.68
N TRP A 74 3.03 -24.94 7.36
CA TRP A 74 4.14 -24.02 7.11
C TRP A 74 5.49 -24.72 7.19
N ALA A 75 5.69 -25.60 8.17
CA ALA A 75 6.94 -26.36 8.28
C ALA A 75 7.19 -27.27 7.06
N LYS A 76 6.12 -27.75 6.41
CA LYS A 76 6.17 -28.63 5.23
C LYS A 76 6.19 -27.88 3.90
N MET A 77 5.97 -26.57 3.90
CA MET A 77 5.99 -25.76 2.69
C MET A 77 7.44 -25.51 2.23
N SER A 78 7.65 -25.65 0.92
CA SER A 78 8.84 -25.14 0.25
C SER A 78 8.94 -23.61 0.34
N THR A 79 10.12 -23.05 0.08
CA THR A 79 10.33 -21.59 0.04
C THR A 79 9.36 -20.89 -0.93
N ALA A 80 9.13 -21.47 -2.11
CA ALA A 80 8.21 -20.89 -3.09
C ALA A 80 6.74 -20.94 -2.64
N GLU A 81 6.33 -22.01 -1.95
CA GLU A 81 5.00 -22.13 -1.35
C GLU A 81 4.80 -21.14 -0.20
N LYS A 82 5.80 -20.98 0.69
CA LYS A 82 5.78 -19.97 1.76
C LYS A 82 5.68 -18.55 1.20
N PHE A 83 6.39 -18.27 0.11
CA PHE A 83 6.23 -17.00 -0.61
C PHE A 83 4.79 -16.79 -1.09
N THR A 84 4.21 -17.77 -1.79
CA THR A 84 2.80 -17.69 -2.23
C THR A 84 1.86 -17.49 -1.05
N TYR A 85 2.06 -18.22 0.04
CA TYR A 85 1.27 -18.08 1.27
C TYR A 85 1.34 -16.66 1.83
N CYS A 86 2.54 -16.09 1.99
CA CYS A 86 2.70 -14.72 2.46
C CYS A 86 2.02 -13.69 1.54
N MET A 87 1.99 -13.91 0.23
CA MET A 87 1.34 -12.99 -0.70
C MET A 87 -0.20 -13.08 -0.67
N LEU A 88 -0.76 -14.13 -0.07
CA LEU A 88 -2.20 -14.40 -0.07
C LEU A 88 -2.85 -14.33 1.32
N HIS A 89 -2.07 -14.41 2.39
CA HIS A 89 -2.60 -14.56 3.75
C HIS A 89 -1.75 -13.87 4.81
N GLY A 90 -2.39 -13.06 5.65
CA GLY A 90 -1.79 -12.50 6.87
C GLY A 90 -2.22 -13.32 8.09
N GLU A 91 -1.27 -13.60 8.97
CA GLU A 91 -1.50 -14.48 10.13
C GLU A 91 -1.96 -13.75 11.39
N VAL A 92 -1.89 -12.42 11.41
CA VAL A 92 -2.31 -11.62 12.57
C VAL A 92 -3.58 -10.87 12.19
N SER A 93 -4.67 -11.15 12.91
CA SER A 93 -5.89 -10.36 12.78
C SER A 93 -5.64 -8.93 13.27
N THR A 94 -6.08 -7.94 12.51
CA THR A 94 -6.00 -6.52 12.88
C THR A 94 -7.39 -5.93 12.81
N GLN A 95 -7.86 -5.31 13.89
CA GLN A 95 -9.12 -4.58 13.88
C GLN A 95 -8.91 -3.29 13.06
N VAL A 96 -9.34 -3.29 11.81
CA VAL A 96 -9.37 -2.07 11.00
C VAL A 96 -10.70 -1.39 11.31
N CYS A 97 -10.67 -0.48 12.28
CA CYS A 97 -11.86 0.20 12.77
C CYS A 97 -12.42 1.25 11.79
N ASP A 98 -11.70 1.60 10.73
CA ASP A 98 -12.19 2.49 9.67
C ASP A 98 -11.61 2.09 8.31
N VAL A 99 -12.51 1.85 7.36
CA VAL A 99 -12.13 1.70 5.95
C VAL A 99 -11.59 3.05 5.45
N PRO A 100 -10.42 3.10 4.78
CA PRO A 100 -9.89 4.37 4.27
C PRO A 100 -10.94 5.10 3.42
N PRO A 101 -11.21 6.39 3.67
CA PRO A 101 -12.24 7.13 2.98
C PRO A 101 -11.99 7.19 1.47
N TRP A 102 -13.02 7.55 0.71
CA TRP A 102 -12.84 7.82 -0.71
C TRP A 102 -12.01 9.09 -0.91
N VAL A 103 -11.21 9.14 -1.97
CA VAL A 103 -10.50 10.37 -2.35
C VAL A 103 -10.98 10.78 -3.73
N VAL A 104 -11.51 12.00 -3.85
CA VAL A 104 -11.99 12.53 -5.14
C VAL A 104 -10.82 12.59 -6.11
N GLY A 105 -10.93 11.99 -7.31
CA GLY A 105 -9.90 12.07 -8.34
C GLY A 105 -8.61 11.30 -8.01
N GLU A 106 -8.71 10.14 -7.37
CA GLU A 106 -7.55 9.25 -7.09
C GLU A 106 -6.72 8.93 -8.32
N GLU A 107 -7.37 8.77 -9.46
CA GLU A 107 -6.74 8.46 -10.74
C GLU A 107 -5.75 9.54 -11.20
N ASN A 108 -5.80 10.74 -10.60
CA ASN A 108 -4.91 11.87 -10.91
C ASN A 108 -3.85 12.10 -9.82
N LYS A 109 -3.62 11.13 -8.93
CA LYS A 109 -2.75 11.27 -7.75
C LYS A 109 -1.67 10.21 -7.71
N ILE A 110 -0.48 10.61 -7.26
CA ILE A 110 0.57 9.71 -6.77
C ILE A 110 0.66 9.94 -5.27
N PHE A 111 0.25 8.94 -4.50
CA PHE A 111 0.18 9.02 -3.04
C PHE A 111 1.55 8.80 -2.37
N GLY A 112 1.70 9.29 -1.15
CA GLY A 112 2.85 8.99 -0.29
C GLY A 112 2.78 7.59 0.35
N SER A 113 1.58 7.03 0.47
CA SER A 113 1.27 5.76 1.12
C SER A 113 0.52 4.81 0.17
N LEU A 114 0.67 3.50 0.39
CA LEU A 114 -0.13 2.48 -0.29
C LEU A 114 -1.44 2.25 0.47
N SER A 115 -2.46 1.79 -0.25
CA SER A 115 -3.58 1.08 0.38
C SER A 115 -3.12 -0.31 0.82
N ALA A 116 -3.61 -0.77 1.97
CA ALA A 116 -3.30 -2.12 2.47
C ALA A 116 -3.82 -3.20 1.51
N SER A 117 -3.04 -4.26 1.31
CA SER A 117 -3.43 -5.44 0.51
C SER A 117 -4.29 -6.43 1.27
N PHE A 118 -4.22 -6.39 2.61
CA PHE A 118 -5.05 -7.16 3.53
C PHE A 118 -6.02 -6.20 4.21
N SER A 119 -7.31 -6.53 4.20
CA SER A 119 -8.34 -5.65 4.77
C SER A 119 -8.32 -5.63 6.30
N GLU A 120 -7.98 -6.75 6.94
CA GLU A 120 -8.01 -6.93 8.41
C GLU A 120 -6.93 -7.92 8.89
N GLN A 121 -5.87 -8.11 8.10
CA GLN A 121 -4.78 -9.00 8.47
C GLN A 121 -3.44 -8.32 8.26
N SER A 122 -2.43 -8.77 8.98
CA SER A 122 -1.05 -8.43 8.71
C SER A 122 -0.16 -9.66 8.81
N TRP A 123 1.05 -9.56 8.26
CA TRP A 123 2.02 -10.64 8.40
C TRP A 123 2.41 -10.85 9.86
N SER A 124 2.58 -12.10 10.27
CA SER A 124 3.21 -12.40 11.56
C SER A 124 4.72 -12.17 11.50
N ASP A 125 5.36 -12.18 12.67
CA ASP A 125 6.81 -12.08 12.77
C ASP A 125 7.53 -13.22 12.04
N ARG A 126 6.96 -14.44 12.03
CA ARG A 126 7.55 -15.57 11.28
C ARG A 126 7.50 -15.33 9.77
N GLN A 127 6.42 -14.73 9.25
CA GLN A 127 6.31 -14.42 7.83
C GLN A 127 7.32 -13.34 7.45
N ARG A 128 7.44 -12.27 8.26
CA ARG A 128 8.44 -11.20 8.04
C ARG A 128 9.87 -11.73 8.12
N ALA A 129 10.17 -12.56 9.11
CA ALA A 129 11.48 -13.18 9.29
C ALA A 129 11.85 -14.06 8.10
N PHE A 130 10.94 -14.92 7.65
CA PHE A 130 11.12 -15.73 6.44
C PHE A 130 11.40 -14.86 5.21
N LEU A 131 10.55 -13.87 4.94
CA LEU A 131 10.68 -13.03 3.75
C LEU A 131 12.01 -12.24 3.74
N LYS A 132 12.46 -11.80 4.91
CA LYS A 132 13.73 -11.09 5.08
C LYS A 132 14.94 -12.01 4.94
N ALA A 133 14.91 -13.20 5.55
CA ALA A 133 15.98 -14.18 5.46
C ALA A 133 16.18 -14.70 4.03
N GLU A 134 15.08 -14.92 3.31
CA GLU A 134 15.08 -15.44 1.93
C GLU A 134 15.08 -14.34 0.86
N ARG A 135 15.56 -13.13 1.19
CA ARG A 135 15.46 -11.93 0.34
C ARG A 135 15.78 -12.18 -1.14
N ARG A 136 16.90 -12.85 -1.43
CA ARG A 136 17.33 -13.12 -2.81
C ARG A 136 16.31 -13.97 -3.56
N GLU A 137 15.82 -15.02 -2.91
CA GLU A 137 14.85 -15.93 -3.50
C GLU A 137 13.47 -15.27 -3.61
N VAL A 138 13.06 -14.48 -2.62
CA VAL A 138 11.85 -13.65 -2.67
C VAL A 138 11.89 -12.68 -3.86
N VAL A 139 13.01 -11.97 -4.09
CA VAL A 139 13.19 -11.09 -5.25
C VAL A 139 13.04 -11.88 -6.56
N ARG A 140 13.63 -13.08 -6.65
CA ARG A 140 13.51 -13.94 -7.83
C ARG A 140 12.06 -14.38 -8.08
N LEU A 141 11.35 -14.81 -7.04
CA LEU A 141 9.95 -15.24 -7.10
C LEU A 141 9.01 -14.08 -7.44
N MET A 142 9.26 -12.88 -6.91
CA MET A 142 8.52 -11.66 -7.27
C MET A 142 8.69 -11.31 -8.75
N ARG A 143 9.93 -11.32 -9.28
CA ARG A 143 10.18 -11.08 -10.72
C ARG A 143 9.42 -12.07 -11.60
N SER A 144 9.49 -13.35 -11.25
CA SER A 144 8.76 -14.41 -11.97
C SER A 144 7.25 -14.17 -11.94
N THR A 145 6.70 -13.81 -10.78
CA THR A 145 5.27 -13.52 -10.61
C THR A 145 4.82 -12.30 -11.42
N MET A 146 5.57 -11.19 -11.36
CA MET A 146 5.27 -9.95 -12.11
C MET A 146 5.37 -10.17 -13.63
N SER A 147 6.37 -10.94 -14.07
CA SER A 147 6.56 -11.28 -15.48
C SER A 147 5.39 -12.11 -16.01
N ARG A 148 5.03 -13.19 -15.30
CA ARG A 148 3.95 -14.11 -15.71
C ARG A 148 2.57 -13.44 -15.73
N SER A 149 2.24 -12.70 -14.67
CA SER A 149 0.93 -12.05 -14.55
C SER A 149 0.80 -10.77 -15.35
N ARG A 150 1.93 -10.19 -15.79
CA ARG A 150 2.01 -8.83 -16.36
C ARG A 150 1.35 -7.77 -15.47
N ARG A 151 1.30 -8.00 -14.15
CA ARG A 151 0.71 -7.08 -13.17
C ARG A 151 1.56 -7.04 -11.90
N VAL A 152 1.65 -5.86 -11.29
CA VAL A 152 2.18 -5.71 -9.92
C VAL A 152 0.99 -5.48 -9.00
N GLY A 153 0.39 -6.56 -8.49
CA GLY A 153 -0.78 -6.49 -7.61
C GLY A 153 -0.47 -5.78 -6.29
N VAL A 154 -1.50 -5.31 -5.60
CA VAL A 154 -1.36 -4.55 -4.33
C VAL A 154 -0.54 -5.30 -3.28
N ASN A 155 -0.72 -6.61 -3.18
CA ASN A 155 0.05 -7.50 -2.29
C ASN A 155 1.55 -7.52 -2.63
N LEU A 156 1.91 -7.55 -3.91
CA LEU A 156 3.31 -7.47 -4.34
C LEU A 156 3.89 -6.08 -4.05
N LYS A 157 3.13 -5.02 -4.32
CA LYS A 157 3.56 -3.63 -4.06
C LYS A 157 3.85 -3.41 -2.57
N GLU A 158 2.92 -3.83 -1.71
CA GLU A 158 3.08 -3.77 -0.27
C GLU A 158 4.28 -4.58 0.20
N ALA A 159 4.45 -5.80 -0.31
CA ALA A 159 5.58 -6.64 0.02
C ALA A 159 6.93 -6.01 -0.36
N ILE A 160 7.01 -5.41 -1.56
CA ILE A 160 8.20 -4.72 -2.03
C ILE A 160 8.55 -3.54 -1.12
N ALA A 161 7.54 -2.73 -0.76
CA ALA A 161 7.70 -1.58 0.10
C ALA A 161 8.13 -1.99 1.53
N GLN A 162 7.38 -2.89 2.19
CA GLN A 162 7.66 -3.30 3.57
C GLN A 162 9.02 -3.99 3.74
N LEU A 163 9.45 -4.78 2.75
CA LEU A 163 10.74 -5.48 2.78
C LEU A 163 11.90 -4.63 2.23
N GLY A 164 11.62 -3.41 1.76
CA GLY A 164 12.63 -2.51 1.18
C GLY A 164 13.35 -3.11 -0.03
N LEU A 165 12.64 -3.81 -0.92
CA LEU A 165 13.23 -4.54 -2.07
C LEU A 165 13.64 -3.60 -3.22
N TYR A 166 14.64 -2.74 -2.96
CA TYR A 166 15.15 -1.78 -3.94
C TYR A 166 15.69 -2.45 -5.23
N GLU A 167 16.07 -3.72 -5.18
CA GLU A 167 16.51 -4.52 -6.33
C GLU A 167 15.44 -4.66 -7.42
N LEU A 168 14.17 -4.44 -7.06
CA LEU A 168 13.03 -4.51 -7.98
C LEU A 168 12.68 -3.16 -8.64
N ILE A 169 13.39 -2.07 -8.33
CA ILE A 169 13.15 -0.76 -8.95
C ILE A 169 13.21 -0.82 -10.50
N PRO A 170 14.17 -1.51 -11.14
CA PRO A 170 14.17 -1.66 -12.61
C PRO A 170 12.94 -2.40 -13.16
N ASP A 171 12.50 -3.44 -12.45
CA ASP A 171 11.32 -4.24 -12.82
C ASP A 171 10.04 -3.39 -12.70
N LEU A 172 9.90 -2.65 -11.60
CA LEU A 172 8.81 -1.71 -11.37
C LEU A 172 8.77 -0.61 -12.44
N ALA A 173 9.91 -0.02 -12.79
CA ALA A 173 9.99 1.00 -13.83
C ALA A 173 9.56 0.46 -15.20
N THR A 174 9.92 -0.79 -15.49
CA THR A 174 9.50 -1.47 -16.72
C THR A 174 8.00 -1.73 -16.73
N ALA A 175 7.44 -2.23 -15.63
CA ALA A 175 6.01 -2.45 -15.47
C ALA A 175 5.20 -1.16 -15.63
N TYR A 176 5.63 -0.08 -14.98
CA TYR A 176 4.96 1.22 -15.07
C TYR A 176 5.04 1.85 -16.45
N ARG A 177 6.16 1.69 -17.18
CA ARG A 177 6.25 2.20 -18.56
C ARG A 177 5.29 1.48 -19.52
N ARG A 178 4.99 0.20 -19.26
CA ARG A 178 4.00 -0.58 -20.02
C ARG A 178 2.58 -0.10 -19.73
N ASP A 179 2.27 0.17 -18.47
CA ASP A 179 0.97 0.71 -18.05
C ASP A 179 1.15 1.88 -17.08
N ARG A 180 1.10 3.10 -17.63
CA ARG A 180 1.31 4.33 -16.86
C ARG A 180 0.13 4.73 -15.97
N LYS A 181 -0.92 3.91 -15.93
CA LYS A 181 -2.08 4.16 -15.07
C LYS A 181 -1.82 3.75 -13.62
N ASP A 182 -0.90 2.81 -13.38
CA ASP A 182 -0.66 2.28 -12.04
C ASP A 182 0.24 3.20 -11.19
N HIS A 183 -0.32 4.28 -10.64
CA HIS A 183 0.45 5.23 -9.85
C HIS A 183 0.98 4.65 -8.53
N ASP A 184 0.40 3.56 -8.05
CA ASP A 184 0.90 2.88 -6.84
C ASP A 184 2.29 2.30 -7.06
N ILE A 185 2.68 1.97 -8.29
CA ILE A 185 4.08 1.59 -8.60
C ILE A 185 5.04 2.77 -8.31
N LEU A 186 4.65 3.99 -8.65
CA LEU A 186 5.43 5.19 -8.33
C LEU A 186 5.46 5.45 -6.82
N THR A 187 4.35 5.22 -6.13
CA THR A 187 4.28 5.25 -4.66
C THR A 187 5.24 4.25 -4.02
N VAL A 188 5.32 3.01 -4.52
CA VAL A 188 6.33 2.03 -4.03
C VAL A 188 7.73 2.60 -4.16
N MET A 189 8.08 3.19 -5.30
CA MET A 189 9.42 3.79 -5.49
C MET A 189 9.69 4.94 -4.53
N LEU A 190 8.69 5.78 -4.25
CA LEU A 190 8.78 6.87 -3.26
C LEU A 190 9.01 6.33 -1.85
N ILE A 191 8.28 5.29 -1.46
CA ILE A 191 8.45 4.62 -0.16
C ILE A 191 9.85 3.98 -0.06
N LEU A 192 10.31 3.27 -1.10
CA LEU A 192 11.65 2.68 -1.13
C LEU A 192 12.76 3.72 -0.93
N MET A 193 12.64 4.90 -1.55
CA MET A 193 13.61 5.99 -1.35
C MET A 193 13.51 6.59 0.06
N LYS A 194 12.29 6.79 0.58
CA LYS A 194 12.05 7.32 1.94
C LYS A 194 12.63 6.39 3.00
N ASP A 195 12.18 5.14 3.02
CA ASP A 195 12.55 4.16 4.05
C ASP A 195 14.00 3.69 3.88
N GLY A 196 14.50 3.74 2.65
CA GLY A 196 15.90 3.60 2.30
C GLY A 196 16.80 4.77 2.71
N LYS A 197 16.24 5.83 3.32
CA LYS A 197 16.92 7.04 3.79
C LYS A 197 17.73 7.76 2.71
N ASP A 198 17.19 7.86 1.49
CA ASP A 198 17.85 8.54 0.38
C ASP A 198 17.96 10.05 0.63
N ILE A 199 19.19 10.54 0.91
CA ILE A 199 19.47 11.94 1.24
C ILE A 199 19.06 12.92 0.11
N PRO A 200 19.33 12.64 -1.18
CA PRO A 200 18.85 13.52 -2.26
C PRO A 200 17.33 13.63 -2.28
N PHE A 201 16.60 12.53 -2.09
CA PHE A 201 15.14 12.54 -2.07
C PHE A 201 14.56 13.32 -0.88
N SER A 202 15.12 13.16 0.32
CA SER A 202 14.63 13.81 1.54
C SER A 202 14.66 15.34 1.49
N LYS A 203 15.52 15.92 0.66
CA LYS A 203 15.64 17.37 0.44
C LYS A 203 14.66 17.93 -0.59
N THR A 204 13.84 17.10 -1.23
CA THR A 204 12.95 17.53 -2.31
C THR A 204 11.62 18.09 -1.80
N ILE A 205 11.00 18.98 -2.60
CA ILE A 205 9.62 19.44 -2.38
C ILE A 205 8.64 18.26 -2.39
N THR A 206 8.88 17.26 -3.25
CA THR A 206 8.09 16.03 -3.30
C THR A 206 8.09 15.31 -1.95
N TYR A 207 9.26 15.13 -1.32
CA TYR A 207 9.36 14.52 0.00
C TYR A 207 8.61 15.33 1.05
N ARG A 208 8.83 16.65 1.10
CA ARG A 208 8.14 17.51 2.06
C ARG A 208 6.61 17.42 1.93
N LYS A 209 6.09 17.38 0.70
CA LYS A 209 4.65 17.29 0.47
C LYS A 209 4.06 15.94 0.89
N LEU A 210 4.81 14.86 0.70
CA LEU A 210 4.31 13.51 0.95
C LEU A 210 4.59 13.00 2.38
N TYR A 211 5.62 13.53 3.04
CA TYR A 211 6.18 12.99 4.28
C TYR A 211 6.63 14.07 5.28
N GLY A 212 6.31 15.33 5.02
CA GLY A 212 6.60 16.44 5.93
C GLY A 212 5.64 16.49 7.12
N PRO A 213 5.79 17.50 8.01
CA PRO A 213 4.98 17.63 9.22
C PRO A 213 3.47 17.68 8.98
N ASP A 214 3.04 18.24 7.84
CA ASP A 214 1.63 18.40 7.49
C ASP A 214 1.07 17.23 6.66
N ALA A 215 1.87 16.18 6.45
CA ALA A 215 1.48 15.05 5.63
C ALA A 215 0.65 14.04 6.41
N ASP A 216 -0.36 13.50 5.74
CA ASP A 216 -1.26 12.46 6.22
C ASP A 216 -1.33 11.28 5.23
N PHE A 217 -2.20 10.31 5.51
CA PHE A 217 -2.37 9.14 4.65
C PHE A 217 -3.01 9.46 3.28
N THR A 218 -3.57 10.67 3.08
CA THR A 218 -4.15 11.12 1.81
C THR A 218 -3.18 11.97 0.99
N SER A 219 -2.01 12.30 1.54
CA SER A 219 -1.05 13.22 0.93
C SER A 219 -0.53 12.70 -0.42
N TYR A 220 -0.53 13.60 -1.41
CA TYR A 220 -0.27 13.24 -2.81
C TYR A 220 0.46 14.33 -3.60
N ILE A 221 1.12 13.93 -4.68
CA ILE A 221 1.49 14.82 -5.80
C ILE A 221 0.56 14.58 -6.99
N VAL A 222 0.36 15.60 -7.82
CA VAL A 222 -0.45 15.47 -9.04
C VAL A 222 0.21 14.47 -9.99
N SER A 223 -0.55 13.53 -10.53
CA SER A 223 -0.07 12.57 -11.52
C SER A 223 -0.04 13.19 -12.92
N ASN A 224 0.90 14.11 -13.13
CA ASN A 224 1.24 14.61 -14.46
C ASN A 224 2.53 13.96 -14.97
N ARG A 225 2.80 14.08 -16.27
CA ARG A 225 3.95 13.42 -16.91
C ARG A 225 5.29 13.80 -16.26
N ALA A 226 5.47 15.09 -15.94
CA ALA A 226 6.68 15.60 -15.32
C ALA A 226 6.94 14.93 -13.95
N ASN A 227 5.93 14.87 -13.09
CA ASN A 227 6.05 14.21 -11.78
C ASN A 227 6.31 12.71 -11.92
N GLN A 228 5.62 12.03 -12.83
CA GLN A 228 5.84 10.59 -13.06
C GLN A 228 7.27 10.30 -13.52
N ASP A 229 7.79 11.05 -14.50
CA ASP A 229 9.15 10.85 -15.02
C ASP A 229 10.21 11.23 -13.98
N LEU A 230 9.95 12.25 -13.15
CA LEU A 230 10.83 12.65 -12.06
C LEU A 230 10.91 11.58 -10.97
N VAL A 231 9.80 10.91 -10.62
CA VAL A 231 9.82 9.77 -9.68
C VAL A 231 10.67 8.63 -10.26
N LEU A 232 10.46 8.25 -11.52
CA LEU A 232 11.24 7.20 -12.19
C LEU A 232 12.74 7.53 -12.22
N GLN A 233 13.10 8.78 -12.52
CA GLN A 233 14.49 9.24 -12.56
C GLN A 233 15.14 9.14 -11.17
N ARG A 234 14.46 9.62 -10.13
CA ARG A 234 14.98 9.59 -8.76
C ARG A 234 15.12 8.16 -8.25
N ALA A 235 14.13 7.31 -8.51
CA ALA A 235 14.17 5.90 -8.13
C ALA A 235 15.34 5.17 -8.81
N LYS A 236 15.57 5.42 -10.11
CA LYS A 236 16.73 4.89 -10.84
C LYS A 236 18.04 5.36 -10.20
N ALA A 237 18.16 6.64 -9.88
CA ALA A 237 19.37 7.18 -9.26
C ALA A 237 19.61 6.61 -7.86
N TYR A 238 18.55 6.43 -7.06
CA TYR A 238 18.60 5.75 -5.76
C TYR A 238 19.07 4.31 -5.92
N TYR A 239 18.48 3.54 -6.84
CA TYR A 239 18.91 2.18 -7.14
C TYR A 239 20.40 2.13 -7.50
N GLN A 240 20.86 3.00 -8.40
CA GLN A 240 22.27 3.07 -8.82
C GLN A 240 23.23 3.32 -7.65
N ARG A 241 22.85 4.20 -6.70
CA ARG A 241 23.64 4.44 -5.48
C ARG A 241 23.65 3.27 -4.49
N ARG A 242 22.70 2.34 -4.60
CA ARG A 242 22.60 1.17 -3.70
C ARG A 242 23.35 -0.04 -4.22
N VAL A 243 23.56 -0.12 -5.54
CA VAL A 243 24.22 -1.26 -6.19
C VAL A 243 25.64 -0.97 -6.67
N GLY A 244 25.99 0.30 -6.85
CA GLY A 244 27.38 0.74 -7.09
C GLY A 244 28.09 0.99 -5.78
#